data_AF-A0A2M7KRU9-F1
#
_entry.id   AF-A0A2M7KRU9-F1
#
_cell.length_a   1.000
_cell.length_b   1.000
_cell.length_c   1.000
_cell.angle_alpha   90.00
_cell.angle_beta   90.00
_cell.angle_gamma   90.00
#
_symmetry.space_group_name_H-M   'P 1'
#
loop_
_entity.id
_entity.type
_entity.pdbx_description
1 polymer ?
#
loop_
_entity_poly.entity_id
_entity_poly.type
_entity_poly.pdbx_seq_one_letter_code
_entity_poly.pdbx_strand_id
1 'polypeptide(L)'
;ALQLLDLLDDLKSNDARLLACATLAYHLAPRDPKLAGELFVRTTQAVNPQAKSMTALFAGSYLVRAALRLGRDDADKLFDSLLEQAKQLGDQKDDMLAGLAEQLGEYPALAERLTGQIESTNEKRRAQSHSTIALLVADPAAAIRQFRTYFPGDHAITESYEARCAKRVAPALTAADPEGALALARRLADAGDRAQCFTALAAHQPDVAKAGALYEEAAAAARQLHNPAAQLARVARAAAGTNADLARKLSEEVVTALSATGADDGASEAAFYRASADPNRAWLLIERSLCRALESGAEGARAYQTAAMAMCPVNLDRAVELARELQGREEGDRTGWYCEALRKISQWLFATGPIRETMPFDRWHASDTWTPGEETHW
;
A
#
# COMPACT_ATOMS: atom_id res chain seq x y z
N ALA A 1 -19.15 -4.79 14.05
CA ALA A 1 -18.72 -3.59 14.81
C ALA A 1 -18.86 -3.83 16.31
N LEU A 2 -20.07 -3.95 16.87
CA LEU A 2 -20.29 -4.21 18.30
C LEU A 2 -19.66 -5.52 18.80
N GLN A 3 -19.85 -6.64 18.09
CA GLN A 3 -19.14 -7.91 18.42
C GLN A 3 -17.60 -7.80 18.27
N LEU A 4 -17.13 -6.92 17.39
CA LEU A 4 -15.71 -6.63 17.21
C LEU A 4 -15.16 -5.81 18.38
N LEU A 5 -15.97 -4.90 18.96
CA LEU A 5 -15.63 -4.13 20.15
C LEU A 5 -15.54 -5.01 21.40
N ASP A 6 -16.48 -5.93 21.56
CA ASP A 6 -16.44 -6.90 22.67
C ASP A 6 -15.16 -7.77 22.61
N LEU A 7 -14.71 -8.14 21.40
CA LEU A 7 -13.44 -8.85 21.17
C LEU A 7 -12.19 -7.98 21.39
N LEU A 8 -12.29 -6.66 21.24
CA LEU A 8 -11.17 -5.72 21.45
C LEU A 8 -10.95 -5.42 22.93
N ASP A 9 -11.98 -5.55 23.77
CA ASP A 9 -11.87 -5.39 25.22
C ASP A 9 -11.05 -6.49 25.90
N ASP A 10 -10.88 -7.64 25.25
CA ASP A 10 -10.01 -8.74 25.67
C ASP A 10 -8.52 -8.53 25.30
N LEU A 11 -8.19 -7.49 24.51
CA LEU A 11 -6.80 -7.21 24.13
C LEU A 11 -6.01 -6.63 25.30
N LYS A 12 -4.87 -7.24 25.64
CA LYS A 12 -3.95 -6.75 26.68
C LYS A 12 -3.22 -5.45 26.32
N SER A 13 -3.19 -5.06 25.04
CA SER A 13 -2.50 -3.86 24.56
C SER A 13 -3.47 -2.70 24.37
N ASN A 14 -3.30 -1.65 25.18
CA ASN A 14 -4.09 -0.41 25.10
C ASN A 14 -3.94 0.28 23.73
N ASP A 15 -2.75 0.26 23.14
CA ASP A 15 -2.46 0.94 21.87
C ASP A 15 -3.17 0.26 20.68
N ALA A 16 -3.22 -1.08 20.65
CA ALA A 16 -3.91 -1.82 19.60
C ALA A 16 -5.44 -1.63 19.69
N ARG A 17 -5.98 -1.58 20.92
CA ARG A 17 -7.39 -1.30 21.18
C ARG A 17 -7.77 0.10 20.72
N LEU A 18 -6.93 1.09 21.03
CA LEU A 18 -7.10 2.47 20.61
C LEU A 18 -7.14 2.61 19.09
N LEU A 19 -6.18 1.99 18.39
CA LEU A 19 -6.12 2.02 16.94
C LEU A 19 -7.38 1.40 16.32
N ALA A 20 -7.78 0.21 16.79
CA ALA A 20 -8.95 -0.47 16.26
C ALA A 20 -10.25 0.32 16.47
N CYS A 21 -10.45 0.90 17.65
CA CYS A 21 -11.63 1.73 17.95
C CYS A 21 -11.66 3.03 17.11
N ALA A 22 -10.52 3.70 16.94
CA ALA A 22 -10.41 4.88 16.09
C ALA A 22 -10.72 4.56 14.62
N THR A 23 -10.15 3.47 14.10
CA THR A 23 -10.41 2.98 12.73
C THR A 23 -11.88 2.65 12.53
N LEU A 24 -12.52 1.95 13.47
CA LEU A 24 -13.95 1.65 13.41
C LEU A 24 -14.82 2.91 13.42
N ALA A 25 -14.52 3.89 14.27
CA ALA A 25 -15.26 5.15 14.33
C ALA A 25 -15.24 5.88 12.98
N TYR A 26 -14.06 5.97 12.36
CA TYR A 26 -13.89 6.59 11.05
C TYR A 26 -14.67 5.87 9.93
N HIS A 27 -14.62 4.53 9.87
CA HIS A 27 -15.32 3.77 8.82
C HIS A 27 -16.84 3.73 9.01
N LEU A 28 -17.32 3.84 10.26
CA LEU A 28 -18.74 3.87 10.55
C LEU A 28 -19.35 5.25 10.34
N ALA A 29 -18.57 6.34 10.41
CA ALA A 29 -19.09 7.70 10.34
C ALA A 29 -20.06 7.96 9.15
N PRO A 30 -19.79 7.48 7.91
CA PRO A 30 -20.72 7.66 6.79
C PRO A 30 -21.98 6.76 6.83
N ARG A 31 -21.94 5.66 7.59
CA ARG A 31 -22.97 4.60 7.57
C ARG A 31 -23.85 4.60 8.81
N ASP A 32 -23.27 4.91 9.96
CA ASP A 32 -23.92 5.03 11.26
C ASP A 32 -23.21 6.12 12.09
N PRO A 33 -23.56 7.40 11.86
CA PRO A 33 -22.94 8.54 12.53
C PRO A 33 -23.10 8.50 14.06
N LYS A 34 -24.18 7.89 14.55
CA LYS A 34 -24.47 7.80 15.98
C LYS A 34 -23.48 6.86 16.66
N LEU A 35 -23.34 5.63 16.15
CA LEU A 35 -22.39 4.66 16.68
C LEU A 35 -20.94 5.13 16.51
N ALA A 36 -20.62 5.76 15.38
CA ALA A 36 -19.31 6.36 15.14
C ALA A 36 -18.98 7.46 16.18
N GLY A 37 -19.96 8.32 16.50
CA GLY A 37 -19.82 9.34 17.55
C GLY A 37 -19.57 8.75 18.93
N GLU A 38 -20.28 7.69 19.30
CA GLU A 38 -20.06 6.99 20.58
C GLU A 38 -18.65 6.38 20.66
N LEU A 39 -18.17 5.76 19.58
CA LEU A 39 -16.82 5.21 19.49
C LEU A 39 -15.74 6.28 19.53
N PHE A 40 -15.96 7.39 18.84
CA PHE A 40 -15.06 8.54 18.86
C PHE A 40 -14.86 9.07 20.29
N VAL A 41 -15.94 9.25 21.06
CA VAL A 41 -15.87 9.73 22.46
C VAL A 41 -15.13 8.72 23.35
N ARG A 42 -15.46 7.42 23.23
CA ARG A 42 -14.77 6.39 24.02
C ARG A 42 -13.28 6.33 23.73
N THR A 43 -12.91 6.47 22.46
CA THR A 43 -11.51 6.41 22.03
C THR A 43 -10.76 7.65 22.50
N THR A 44 -11.30 8.86 22.32
CA THR A 44 -10.66 10.12 22.78
C THR A 44 -10.43 10.16 24.29
N GLN A 45 -11.34 9.58 25.09
CA GLN A 45 -11.15 9.45 26.54
C GLN A 45 -10.05 8.45 26.92
N ALA A 46 -9.79 7.45 26.07
CA ALA A 46 -8.77 6.43 26.30
C ALA A 46 -7.39 6.82 25.72
N VAL A 47 -7.32 7.76 24.77
CA VAL A 47 -6.04 8.24 24.21
C VAL A 47 -5.28 8.99 25.29
N ASN A 48 -4.08 8.50 25.63
CA ASN A 48 -3.16 9.23 26.48
C ASN A 48 -2.54 10.40 25.69
N PRO A 49 -2.77 11.68 26.08
CA PRO A 49 -2.24 12.84 25.37
C PRO A 49 -0.70 12.97 25.40
N GLN A 50 -0.01 12.11 26.19
CA GLN A 50 1.45 12.01 26.24
C GLN A 50 1.99 10.76 25.51
N ALA A 51 1.17 10.01 24.78
CA ALA A 51 1.61 8.82 24.09
C ALA A 51 2.62 9.18 22.99
N LYS A 52 3.82 8.60 23.07
CA LYS A 52 4.92 8.79 22.11
C LYS A 52 5.06 7.61 21.14
N SER A 53 4.05 6.73 21.06
CA SER A 53 4.08 5.58 20.17
C SER A 53 3.49 5.93 18.81
N MET A 54 4.07 5.38 17.74
CA MET A 54 3.53 5.47 16.38
C MET A 54 2.06 5.02 16.34
N THR A 55 1.70 3.98 17.09
CA THR A 55 0.34 3.43 17.14
C THR A 55 -0.68 4.41 17.72
N ALA A 56 -0.32 5.16 18.76
CA ALA A 56 -1.20 6.18 19.34
C ALA A 56 -1.44 7.36 18.38
N LEU A 57 -0.41 7.74 17.62
CA LEU A 57 -0.52 8.80 16.62
C LEU A 57 -1.36 8.36 15.41
N PHE A 58 -1.23 7.11 14.96
CA PHE A 58 -2.16 6.53 13.97
C PHE A 58 -3.59 6.45 14.49
N ALA A 59 -3.81 6.14 15.77
CA ALA A 59 -5.15 6.23 16.35
C ALA A 59 -5.66 7.69 16.32
N GLY A 60 -4.81 8.65 16.63
CA GLY A 60 -5.12 10.09 16.56
C GLY A 60 -5.52 10.55 15.16
N SER A 61 -4.87 10.05 14.11
CA SER A 61 -5.21 10.41 12.72
C SER A 61 -6.61 9.91 12.31
N TYR A 62 -6.97 8.69 12.71
CA TYR A 62 -8.31 8.15 12.50
C TYR A 62 -9.36 8.95 13.28
N LEU A 63 -9.03 9.47 14.46
CA LEU A 63 -9.91 10.36 15.19
C LEU A 63 -10.10 11.70 14.47
N VAL A 64 -9.05 12.34 13.96
CA VAL A 64 -9.17 13.56 13.15
C VAL A 64 -10.11 13.33 11.96
N ARG A 65 -9.94 12.22 11.23
CA ARG A 65 -10.80 11.87 10.08
C ARG A 65 -12.23 11.55 10.48
N ALA A 66 -12.43 10.83 11.59
CA ALA A 66 -13.76 10.58 12.13
C ALA A 66 -14.45 11.90 12.51
N ALA A 67 -13.74 12.83 13.13
CA ALA A 67 -14.26 14.15 13.50
C ALA A 67 -14.68 14.95 12.26
N LEU A 68 -13.86 14.94 11.21
CA LEU A 68 -14.17 15.59 9.93
C LEU A 68 -15.42 14.98 9.27
N ARG A 69 -15.52 13.64 9.19
CA ARG A 69 -16.70 12.95 8.63
C ARG A 69 -17.97 13.15 9.44
N LEU A 70 -17.84 13.35 10.76
CA LEU A 70 -18.94 13.68 11.66
C LEU A 70 -19.30 15.18 11.66
N GLY A 71 -18.56 16.01 10.92
CA GLY A 71 -18.80 17.46 10.83
C GLY A 71 -18.53 18.20 12.14
N ARG A 72 -17.53 17.77 12.92
CA ARG A 72 -17.22 18.38 14.22
C ARG A 72 -16.32 19.61 14.08
N ASP A 73 -16.62 20.64 14.85
CA ASP A 73 -15.87 21.91 14.88
C ASP A 73 -14.48 21.81 15.55
N ASP A 74 -14.20 20.71 16.24
CA ASP A 74 -12.93 20.47 16.95
C ASP A 74 -11.88 19.71 16.14
N ALA A 75 -12.20 19.33 14.89
CA ALA A 75 -11.30 18.57 14.03
C ALA A 75 -9.94 19.26 13.81
N ASP A 76 -9.92 20.57 13.56
CA ASP A 76 -8.68 21.34 13.37
C ASP A 76 -7.81 21.36 14.64
N LYS A 77 -8.43 21.48 15.82
CA LYS A 77 -7.70 21.46 17.10
C LYS A 77 -7.10 20.09 17.38
N LEU A 78 -7.82 19.02 17.05
CA LEU A 78 -7.31 17.65 17.17
C LEU A 78 -6.13 17.43 16.22
N PHE A 79 -6.21 17.96 15.00
CA PHE A 79 -5.11 17.92 14.04
C PHE A 79 -3.88 18.70 14.52
N ASP A 80 -4.05 19.90 15.07
CA ASP A 80 -2.95 20.68 15.65
C ASP A 80 -2.26 19.95 16.80
N SER A 81 -3.06 19.36 17.70
CA SER A 81 -2.55 18.54 18.79
C SER A 81 -1.75 17.34 18.28
N LEU A 82 -2.25 16.66 17.25
CA LEU A 82 -1.58 15.52 16.63
C LEU A 82 -0.26 15.94 15.99
N LEU A 83 -0.22 17.10 15.34
CA LEU A 83 0.98 17.64 14.72
C LEU A 83 2.06 17.98 15.76
N GLU A 84 1.66 18.59 16.88
CA GLU A 84 2.58 18.87 17.99
C GLU A 84 3.13 17.60 18.65
N GLN A 85 2.30 16.56 18.77
CA GLN A 85 2.78 15.26 19.25
C GLN A 85 3.74 14.61 18.25
N ALA A 86 3.46 14.68 16.94
CA ALA A 86 4.34 14.15 15.90
C ALA A 86 5.71 14.84 15.89
N LYS A 87 5.79 16.15 16.19
CA LYS A 87 7.07 16.88 16.33
C LYS A 87 7.96 16.31 17.44
N GLN A 88 7.39 15.64 18.44
CA GLN A 88 8.14 15.03 19.55
C GLN A 88 8.79 13.70 19.18
N LEU A 89 8.53 13.15 17.98
CA LEU A 89 9.06 11.85 17.53
C LEU A 89 10.51 11.88 17.02
N GLY A 90 11.14 13.05 16.92
CA GLY A 90 12.50 13.17 16.37
C GLY A 90 12.58 12.61 14.93
N ASP A 91 13.51 11.70 14.67
CA ASP A 91 13.75 11.12 13.34
C ASP A 91 12.56 10.36 12.72
N GLN A 92 11.55 10.00 13.52
CA GLN A 92 10.33 9.33 13.05
C GLN A 92 9.20 10.32 12.68
N LYS A 93 9.40 11.63 12.93
CA LYS A 93 8.43 12.69 12.61
C LYS A 93 7.99 12.63 11.15
N ASP A 94 8.92 12.55 10.20
CA ASP A 94 8.59 12.65 8.78
C ASP A 94 7.90 11.39 8.21
N ASP A 95 8.18 10.21 8.76
CA ASP A 95 7.46 8.97 8.47
C ASP A 95 6.02 9.08 8.98
N MET A 96 5.84 9.62 10.18
CA MET A 96 4.52 9.90 10.73
C MET A 96 3.78 10.94 9.90
N LEU A 97 4.41 12.07 9.55
CA LEU A 97 3.78 13.10 8.71
C LEU A 97 3.40 12.57 7.33
N ALA A 98 4.19 11.66 6.74
CA ALA A 98 3.81 10.96 5.52
C ALA A 98 2.56 10.10 5.70
N GLY A 99 2.53 9.27 6.76
CA GLY A 99 1.37 8.43 7.07
C GLY A 99 0.12 9.23 7.38
N LEU A 100 0.26 10.35 8.10
CA LEU A 100 -0.80 11.30 8.37
C LEU A 100 -1.30 11.95 7.09
N ALA A 101 -0.40 12.34 6.20
CA ALA A 101 -0.77 12.89 4.90
C ALA A 101 -1.58 11.85 4.12
N GLU A 102 -1.05 10.64 3.93
CA GLU A 102 -1.73 9.54 3.21
C GLU A 102 -3.16 9.33 3.70
N GLN A 103 -3.35 9.36 5.02
CA GLN A 103 -4.65 9.19 5.66
C GLN A 103 -5.55 10.42 5.56
N LEU A 104 -5.00 11.63 5.55
CA LEU A 104 -5.75 12.90 5.46
C LEU A 104 -5.91 13.39 4.02
N GLY A 105 -5.60 12.55 3.06
CA GLY A 105 -5.66 12.84 1.63
C GLY A 105 -7.00 13.33 1.10
N GLU A 106 -8.10 12.93 1.75
CA GLU A 106 -9.44 13.44 1.47
C GLU A 106 -9.61 14.94 1.81
N TYR A 107 -8.64 15.55 2.51
CA TYR A 107 -8.68 16.92 3.05
C TYR A 107 -7.47 17.75 2.58
N PRO A 108 -7.51 18.31 1.35
CA PRO A 108 -6.36 19.00 0.74
C PRO A 108 -5.75 20.11 1.59
N ALA A 109 -6.56 20.88 2.32
CA ALA A 109 -6.09 21.95 3.19
C ALA A 109 -5.23 21.44 4.37
N LEU A 110 -5.52 20.25 4.91
CA LEU A 110 -4.71 19.64 5.96
C LEU A 110 -3.44 19.01 5.38
N ALA A 111 -3.53 18.39 4.19
CA ALA A 111 -2.38 17.86 3.48
C ALA A 111 -1.34 18.96 3.16
N GLU A 112 -1.76 20.13 2.67
CA GLU A 112 -0.87 21.27 2.42
C GLU A 112 -0.14 21.76 3.68
N ARG A 113 -0.83 21.75 4.82
CA ARG A 113 -0.23 22.12 6.12
C ARG A 113 0.86 21.14 6.56
N LEU A 114 0.75 19.86 6.18
CA LEU A 114 1.77 18.85 6.46
C LEU A 114 3.04 19.06 5.60
N THR A 115 2.90 19.55 4.36
CA THR A 115 4.05 19.76 3.46
C THR A 115 5.08 20.72 4.04
N GLY A 116 4.61 21.77 4.70
CA GLY A 116 5.49 22.78 5.31
C GLY A 116 6.23 22.29 6.57
N GLN A 117 5.98 21.08 7.03
CA GLN A 117 6.50 20.57 8.31
C GLN A 117 7.55 19.46 8.15
N ILE A 118 7.78 18.97 6.92
CA ILE A 118 8.71 17.87 6.64
C ILE A 118 10.15 18.40 6.55
N GLU A 119 11.01 17.92 7.43
CA GLU A 119 12.38 18.43 7.60
C GLU A 119 13.44 17.32 7.56
N SER A 120 13.05 16.06 7.28
CA SER A 120 13.93 14.88 7.30
C SER A 120 15.26 15.11 6.56
N THR A 121 16.36 14.71 7.19
CA THR A 121 17.67 14.58 6.54
C THR A 121 17.79 13.29 5.71
N ASN A 122 16.92 12.31 5.94
CA ASN A 122 16.82 11.06 5.19
C ASN A 122 16.03 11.25 3.89
N GLU A 123 16.70 11.07 2.77
CA GLU A 123 16.12 11.21 1.43
C GLU A 123 14.94 10.27 1.21
N LYS A 124 15.07 8.97 1.49
CA LYS A 124 13.98 8.00 1.25
C LYS A 124 12.67 8.42 1.90
N ARG A 125 12.76 8.91 3.14
CA ARG A 125 11.62 9.39 3.92
C ARG A 125 11.00 10.64 3.30
N ARG A 126 11.83 11.64 2.97
CA ARG A 126 11.37 12.84 2.27
C ARG A 126 10.62 12.53 0.97
N ALA A 127 11.06 11.51 0.22
CA ALA A 127 10.44 11.14 -1.07
C ALA A 127 9.04 10.61 -0.82
N GLN A 128 8.92 9.71 0.16
CA GLN A 128 7.65 9.14 0.55
C GLN A 128 6.70 10.23 1.04
N SER A 129 7.13 11.11 1.95
CA SER A 129 6.29 12.17 2.49
C SER A 129 5.84 13.17 1.42
N HIS A 130 6.77 13.70 0.60
CA HIS A 130 6.44 14.70 -0.42
C HIS A 130 5.63 14.13 -1.59
N SER A 131 5.89 12.90 -2.05
CA SER A 131 5.06 12.27 -3.09
C SER A 131 3.65 11.97 -2.60
N THR A 132 3.51 11.52 -1.35
CA THR A 132 2.20 11.34 -0.71
C THR A 132 1.45 12.66 -0.71
N ILE A 133 2.05 13.73 -0.18
CA ILE A 133 1.34 15.00 -0.09
C ILE A 133 1.02 15.58 -1.46
N ALA A 134 1.95 15.53 -2.41
CA ALA A 134 1.72 15.99 -3.77
C ALA A 134 0.50 15.30 -4.40
N LEU A 135 0.35 13.99 -4.23
CA LEU A 135 -0.80 13.23 -4.74
C LEU A 135 -2.15 13.62 -4.11
N LEU A 136 -2.11 14.22 -2.92
CA LEU A 136 -3.31 14.55 -2.13
C LEU A 136 -3.77 16.00 -2.31
N VAL A 137 -2.92 16.85 -2.87
CA VAL A 137 -3.36 18.16 -3.34
C VAL A 137 -4.23 17.91 -4.57
N ALA A 138 -5.50 18.32 -4.50
CA ALA A 138 -6.55 18.03 -5.48
C ALA A 138 -6.25 18.47 -6.94
N ASP A 139 -5.14 19.19 -7.18
CA ASP A 139 -4.63 19.53 -8.50
C ASP A 139 -3.35 18.74 -8.81
N PRO A 140 -3.42 17.69 -9.65
CA PRO A 140 -2.25 16.99 -10.17
C PRO A 140 -1.23 17.95 -10.80
N ALA A 141 -1.64 19.07 -11.40
CA ALA A 141 -0.72 20.05 -11.94
C ALA A 141 0.00 20.88 -10.86
N ALA A 142 -0.65 21.12 -9.71
CA ALA A 142 0.00 21.72 -8.54
C ALA A 142 0.98 20.75 -7.90
N ALA A 143 0.60 19.47 -7.79
CA ALA A 143 1.46 18.37 -7.38
C ALA A 143 2.72 18.31 -8.24
N ILE A 144 2.59 18.47 -9.56
CA ILE A 144 3.69 18.54 -10.52
C ILE A 144 4.55 19.77 -10.34
N ARG A 145 3.94 20.95 -10.17
CA ARG A 145 4.70 22.19 -9.95
C ARG A 145 5.51 22.07 -8.67
N GLN A 146 4.89 21.64 -7.58
CA GLN A 146 5.57 21.34 -6.32
C GLN A 146 6.64 20.28 -6.50
N PHE A 147 6.36 19.17 -7.18
CA PHE A 147 7.35 18.14 -7.51
C PHE A 147 8.53 18.74 -8.29
N ARG A 148 8.31 19.54 -9.33
CA ARG A 148 9.39 20.22 -10.07
C ARG A 148 10.11 21.28 -9.23
N THR A 149 9.43 21.92 -8.28
CA THR A 149 10.01 22.91 -7.34
C THR A 149 10.86 22.25 -6.26
N TYR A 150 10.49 21.06 -5.79
CA TYR A 150 11.31 20.25 -4.88
C TYR A 150 12.50 19.60 -5.60
N PHE A 151 12.45 19.54 -6.93
CA PHE A 151 13.43 18.87 -7.78
C PHE A 151 13.82 19.73 -9.00
N PRO A 152 14.35 20.96 -8.81
CA PRO A 152 15.06 21.61 -9.89
C PRO A 152 16.23 20.69 -10.24
N GLY A 153 16.45 20.43 -11.52
CA GLY A 153 17.34 19.37 -12.05
C GLY A 153 18.82 19.42 -11.65
N ASP A 154 19.20 20.20 -10.63
CA ASP A 154 20.55 20.40 -10.12
C ASP A 154 20.72 20.05 -8.62
N HIS A 155 19.70 19.51 -7.94
CA HIS A 155 19.89 19.01 -6.57
C HIS A 155 20.31 17.54 -6.58
N ALA A 156 21.34 17.23 -5.79
CA ALA A 156 21.88 15.89 -5.55
C ALA A 156 20.89 15.02 -4.78
N ILE A 157 19.71 14.83 -5.35
CA ILE A 157 18.70 13.90 -4.93
C ILE A 157 19.04 12.57 -5.61
N THR A 158 19.24 11.51 -4.83
CA THR A 158 19.60 10.21 -5.39
C THR A 158 18.53 9.69 -6.35
N GLU A 159 18.92 8.94 -7.38
CA GLU A 159 18.04 8.32 -8.38
C GLU A 159 16.87 7.52 -7.74
N SER A 160 17.13 6.91 -6.57
CA SER A 160 16.15 6.17 -5.77
C SER A 160 14.98 7.04 -5.27
N TYR A 161 15.20 8.34 -5.09
CA TYR A 161 14.18 9.29 -4.64
C TYR A 161 13.28 9.76 -5.80
N GLU A 162 13.87 10.08 -6.96
CA GLU A 162 13.12 10.41 -8.20
C GLU A 162 12.23 9.24 -8.63
N ALA A 163 12.76 8.01 -8.61
CA ALA A 163 12.03 6.81 -8.97
C ALA A 163 10.83 6.52 -8.05
N ARG A 164 10.98 6.70 -6.73
CA ARG A 164 9.89 6.52 -5.77
C ARG A 164 8.75 7.50 -6.00
N CYS A 165 9.07 8.77 -6.22
CA CYS A 165 8.05 9.77 -6.47
C CYS A 165 7.41 9.60 -7.85
N ALA A 166 8.20 9.27 -8.88
CA ALA A 166 7.71 9.02 -10.22
C ALA A 166 6.65 7.92 -10.26
N LYS A 167 6.88 6.80 -9.59
CA LYS A 167 5.92 5.67 -9.52
C LYS A 167 4.57 6.09 -8.94
N ARG A 168 4.57 7.01 -7.97
CA ARG A 168 3.37 7.51 -7.31
C ARG A 168 2.66 8.56 -8.16
N VAL A 169 3.40 9.51 -8.72
CA VAL A 169 2.85 10.68 -9.43
C VAL A 169 2.45 10.36 -10.87
N ALA A 170 3.11 9.40 -11.55
CA ALA A 170 2.86 9.03 -12.94
C ALA A 170 1.39 8.71 -13.29
N PRO A 171 0.63 7.92 -12.50
CA PRO A 171 -0.82 7.78 -12.66
C PRO A 171 -1.58 9.10 -12.76
N ALA A 172 -1.33 10.02 -11.83
CA ALA A 172 -1.96 11.34 -11.80
C ALA A 172 -1.51 12.23 -12.97
N LEU A 173 -0.28 12.04 -13.46
CA LEU A 173 0.25 12.73 -14.65
C LEU A 173 -0.44 12.34 -15.95
N THR A 174 -0.92 11.10 -16.05
CA THR A 174 -1.32 10.50 -17.34
C THR A 174 -2.41 11.30 -18.04
N ALA A 175 -3.30 11.95 -17.29
CA ALA A 175 -4.35 12.80 -17.83
C ALA A 175 -3.92 14.27 -18.01
N ALA A 176 -3.01 14.78 -17.18
CA ALA A 176 -2.67 16.21 -17.12
C ALA A 176 -1.43 16.60 -17.97
N ASP A 177 -0.41 15.73 -18.02
CA ASP A 177 0.83 15.90 -18.77
C ASP A 177 1.37 14.53 -19.25
N PRO A 178 0.75 13.93 -20.28
CA PRO A 178 1.13 12.60 -20.76
C PRO A 178 2.59 12.51 -21.21
N GLU A 179 3.11 13.56 -21.85
CA GLU A 179 4.50 13.61 -22.34
C GLU A 179 5.49 13.68 -21.18
N GLY A 180 5.22 14.53 -20.17
CA GLY A 180 6.02 14.61 -18.96
C GLY A 180 6.03 13.29 -18.18
N ALA A 181 4.90 12.58 -18.13
CA ALA A 181 4.78 11.27 -17.49
C ALA A 181 5.68 10.20 -18.17
N LEU A 182 5.67 10.18 -19.51
CA LEU A 182 6.51 9.28 -20.31
C LEU A 182 8.00 9.60 -20.18
N ALA A 183 8.36 10.89 -20.24
CA ALA A 183 9.73 11.34 -20.07
C ALA A 183 10.27 10.94 -18.69
N LEU A 184 9.44 11.08 -17.64
CA LEU A 184 9.79 10.68 -16.28
C LEU A 184 10.02 9.17 -16.18
N ALA A 185 9.12 8.34 -16.72
CA ALA A 185 9.27 6.88 -16.72
C ALA A 185 10.54 6.41 -17.45
N ARG A 186 10.85 7.02 -18.60
CA ARG A 186 12.04 6.69 -19.41
C ARG A 186 13.35 7.12 -18.77
N ARG A 187 13.34 8.14 -17.91
CA ARG A 187 14.53 8.63 -17.20
C ARG A 187 14.98 7.73 -16.05
N LEU A 188 14.11 6.89 -15.51
CA LEU A 188 14.46 5.96 -14.43
C LEU A 188 15.49 4.95 -14.95
N ALA A 189 16.65 4.79 -14.31
CA ALA A 189 17.66 3.82 -14.76
C ALA A 189 17.37 2.41 -14.22
N ASP A 190 16.85 2.27 -12.99
CA ASP A 190 16.39 0.98 -12.48
C ASP A 190 15.25 0.40 -13.33
N ALA A 191 15.45 -0.84 -13.78
CA ALA A 191 14.51 -1.51 -14.69
C ALA A 191 13.20 -1.92 -14.01
N GLY A 192 13.23 -2.22 -12.71
CA GLY A 192 12.04 -2.58 -11.95
C GLY A 192 11.16 -1.36 -11.72
N ASP A 193 11.77 -0.25 -11.33
CA ASP A 193 11.08 1.03 -11.15
C ASP A 193 10.48 1.53 -12.45
N ARG A 194 11.23 1.42 -13.56
CA ARG A 194 10.74 1.75 -14.90
C ARG A 194 9.56 0.86 -15.32
N ALA A 195 9.64 -0.46 -15.11
CA ALA A 195 8.54 -1.37 -15.41
C ALA A 195 7.27 -1.06 -14.60
N GLN A 196 7.42 -0.76 -13.31
CA GLN A 196 6.31 -0.38 -12.45
C GLN A 196 5.68 0.94 -12.91
N CYS A 197 6.49 1.94 -13.23
CA CYS A 197 6.03 3.24 -13.71
C CYS A 197 5.23 3.11 -15.01
N PHE A 198 5.74 2.39 -16.01
CA PHE A 198 5.00 2.15 -17.27
C PHE A 198 3.71 1.37 -17.08
N THR A 199 3.70 0.37 -16.19
CA THR A 199 2.46 -0.38 -15.86
C THR A 199 1.39 0.57 -15.31
N ALA A 200 1.80 1.48 -14.42
CA ALA A 200 0.90 2.44 -13.80
C ALA A 200 0.40 3.48 -14.82
N LEU A 201 1.26 3.98 -15.70
CA LEU A 201 0.86 4.86 -16.82
C LEU A 201 -0.16 4.19 -17.75
N ALA A 202 0.07 2.92 -18.09
CA ALA A 202 -0.82 2.16 -18.96
C ALA A 202 -2.23 1.98 -18.35
N ALA A 203 -2.31 1.70 -17.05
CA ALA A 203 -3.58 1.50 -16.35
C ALA A 203 -4.47 2.75 -16.31
N HIS A 204 -3.87 3.94 -16.34
CA HIS A 204 -4.57 5.22 -16.33
C HIS A 204 -4.68 5.87 -17.71
N GLN A 205 -4.28 5.18 -18.77
CA GLN A 205 -4.34 5.68 -20.13
C GLN A 205 -5.71 5.37 -20.76
N PRO A 206 -6.54 6.38 -21.09
CA PRO A 206 -7.86 6.16 -21.69
C PRO A 206 -7.82 5.57 -23.11
N ASP A 207 -6.74 5.82 -23.86
CA ASP A 207 -6.56 5.25 -25.20
C ASP A 207 -6.00 3.83 -25.12
N VAL A 208 -6.82 2.84 -25.45
CA VAL A 208 -6.50 1.41 -25.40
C VAL A 208 -5.24 1.06 -26.21
N ALA A 209 -5.03 1.69 -27.37
CA ALA A 209 -3.86 1.40 -28.21
C ALA A 209 -2.58 1.94 -27.57
N LYS A 210 -2.63 3.16 -27.00
CA LYS A 210 -1.51 3.74 -26.25
C LYS A 210 -1.23 2.97 -24.95
N ALA A 211 -2.27 2.56 -24.24
CA ALA A 211 -2.15 1.71 -23.06
C ALA A 211 -1.46 0.39 -23.40
N GLY A 212 -1.84 -0.24 -24.52
CA GLY A 212 -1.19 -1.44 -25.04
C GLY A 212 0.31 -1.24 -25.29
N ALA A 213 0.70 -0.14 -25.93
CA ALA A 213 2.11 0.19 -26.15
C ALA A 213 2.89 0.41 -24.84
N LEU A 214 2.26 1.01 -23.83
CA LEU A 214 2.87 1.21 -22.51
C LEU A 214 3.05 -0.10 -21.75
N TYR A 215 2.12 -1.04 -21.86
CA TYR A 215 2.30 -2.39 -21.31
C TYR A 215 3.45 -3.15 -21.98
N GLU A 216 3.67 -2.95 -23.28
CA GLU A 216 4.85 -3.50 -23.97
C GLU A 216 6.17 -2.86 -23.47
N GLU A 217 6.21 -1.54 -23.26
CA GLU A 217 7.37 -0.86 -22.64
C GLU A 217 7.61 -1.38 -21.21
N ALA A 218 6.55 -1.60 -20.43
CA ALA A 218 6.63 -2.17 -19.09
C ALA A 218 7.20 -3.60 -19.11
N ALA A 219 6.73 -4.45 -20.01
CA ALA A 219 7.23 -5.81 -20.18
C ALA A 219 8.70 -5.83 -20.64
N ALA A 220 9.08 -4.94 -21.56
CA ALA A 220 10.46 -4.80 -22.02
C ALA A 220 11.41 -4.41 -20.88
N ALA A 221 11.00 -3.48 -20.01
CA ALA A 221 11.76 -3.12 -18.81
C ALA A 221 11.82 -4.30 -17.82
N ALA A 222 10.71 -5.00 -17.58
CA ALA A 222 10.67 -6.15 -16.68
C ALA A 222 11.63 -7.28 -17.09
N ARG A 223 11.80 -7.53 -18.40
CA ARG A 223 12.73 -8.54 -18.94
C ARG A 223 14.21 -8.23 -18.67
N GLN A 224 14.55 -6.98 -18.35
CA GLN A 224 15.92 -6.59 -18.01
C GLN A 224 16.28 -6.92 -16.55
N LEU A 225 15.30 -7.34 -15.74
CA LEU A 225 15.53 -7.77 -14.37
C LEU A 225 16.23 -9.13 -14.34
N HIS A 226 17.05 -9.34 -13.32
CA HIS A 226 17.63 -10.66 -13.03
C HIS A 226 16.56 -11.74 -12.81
N ASN A 227 15.45 -11.38 -12.16
CA ASN A 227 14.28 -12.25 -11.99
C ASN A 227 13.02 -11.54 -12.50
N PRO A 228 12.61 -11.77 -13.76
CA PRO A 228 11.54 -11.01 -14.38
C PRO A 228 10.13 -11.55 -14.05
N ALA A 229 10.01 -12.75 -13.49
CA ALA A 229 8.73 -13.48 -13.43
C ALA A 229 7.62 -12.74 -12.67
N ALA A 230 7.91 -12.21 -11.48
CA ALA A 230 6.92 -11.48 -10.68
C ALA A 230 6.47 -10.19 -11.38
N GLN A 231 7.42 -9.41 -11.90
CA GLN A 231 7.11 -8.15 -12.58
C GLN A 231 6.35 -8.39 -13.89
N LEU A 232 6.70 -9.42 -14.67
CA LEU A 232 5.96 -9.81 -15.87
C LEU A 232 4.53 -10.29 -15.54
N ALA A 233 4.35 -11.04 -14.44
CA ALA A 233 3.02 -11.47 -13.99
C ALA A 233 2.13 -10.27 -13.62
N ARG A 234 2.72 -9.27 -12.98
CA ARG A 234 2.04 -8.00 -12.66
C ARG A 234 1.62 -7.25 -13.92
N VAL A 235 2.52 -7.11 -14.90
CA VAL A 235 2.20 -6.49 -16.20
C VAL A 235 1.10 -7.27 -16.91
N ALA A 236 1.17 -8.60 -16.93
CA ALA A 236 0.17 -9.48 -17.54
C ALA A 236 -1.22 -9.25 -16.94
N ARG A 237 -1.30 -9.18 -15.61
CA ARG A 237 -2.56 -8.92 -14.89
C ARG A 237 -3.14 -7.56 -15.21
N ALA A 238 -2.32 -6.51 -15.18
CA ALA A 238 -2.75 -5.15 -15.51
C ALA A 238 -3.23 -5.04 -16.97
N ALA A 239 -2.54 -5.69 -17.90
CA ALA A 239 -2.89 -5.71 -19.30
C ALA A 239 -4.15 -6.54 -19.63
N ALA A 240 -4.62 -7.43 -18.74
CA ALA A 240 -5.66 -8.40 -19.05
C ALA A 240 -6.99 -7.76 -19.53
N GLY A 241 -7.35 -6.60 -18.97
CA GLY A 241 -8.57 -5.87 -19.36
C GLY A 241 -8.42 -5.03 -20.64
N THR A 242 -7.19 -4.78 -21.11
CA THR A 242 -6.90 -3.82 -22.20
C THR A 242 -6.29 -4.52 -23.42
N ASN A 243 -5.43 -5.50 -23.22
CA ASN A 243 -4.72 -6.27 -24.23
C ASN A 243 -4.59 -7.73 -23.78
N ALA A 244 -5.66 -8.50 -23.99
CA ALA A 244 -5.75 -9.90 -23.57
C ALA A 244 -4.68 -10.79 -24.22
N ASP A 245 -4.29 -10.50 -25.46
CA ASP A 245 -3.24 -11.25 -26.16
C ASP A 245 -1.86 -11.05 -25.54
N LEU A 246 -1.51 -9.80 -25.19
CA LEU A 246 -0.28 -9.52 -24.46
C LEU A 246 -0.31 -10.18 -23.07
N ALA A 247 -1.41 -10.02 -22.34
CA ALA A 247 -1.58 -10.64 -21.02
C ALA A 247 -1.39 -12.17 -21.06
N ARG A 248 -1.94 -12.83 -22.08
CA ARG A 248 -1.77 -14.27 -22.29
C ARG A 248 -0.31 -14.63 -22.58
N LYS A 249 0.35 -13.95 -23.52
CA LYS A 249 1.76 -14.17 -23.87
C LYS A 249 2.69 -13.99 -22.67
N LEU A 250 2.50 -12.92 -21.91
CA LEU A 250 3.27 -12.65 -20.70
C LEU A 250 3.02 -13.72 -19.63
N SER A 251 1.78 -14.19 -19.48
CA SER A 251 1.45 -15.28 -18.56
C SER A 251 2.16 -16.60 -18.93
N GLU A 252 2.27 -16.92 -20.22
CA GLU A 252 3.02 -18.09 -20.71
C GLU A 252 4.53 -17.94 -20.49
N GLU A 253 5.07 -16.74 -20.69
CA GLU A 253 6.47 -16.40 -20.42
C GLU A 253 6.80 -16.56 -18.93
N VAL A 254 5.93 -16.09 -18.03
CA VAL A 254 6.07 -16.26 -16.58
C VAL A 254 6.14 -17.73 -16.19
N VAL A 255 5.26 -18.57 -16.75
CA VAL A 255 5.26 -20.02 -16.49
C VAL A 255 6.59 -20.65 -16.91
N THR A 256 7.10 -20.25 -18.08
CA THR A 256 8.37 -20.74 -18.60
C THR A 256 9.53 -20.30 -17.71
N ALA A 257 9.57 -19.02 -17.32
CA ALA A 257 10.59 -18.46 -16.45
C ALA A 257 10.63 -19.16 -15.08
N LEU A 258 9.47 -19.31 -14.42
CA LEU A 258 9.37 -20.00 -13.12
C LEU A 258 9.76 -21.48 -13.20
N SER A 259 9.55 -22.12 -14.36
CA SER A 259 9.94 -23.52 -14.56
C SER A 259 11.44 -23.67 -14.82
N ALA A 260 12.08 -22.68 -15.45
CA ALA A 260 13.47 -22.73 -15.88
C ALA A 260 14.47 -22.30 -14.80
N THR A 261 14.16 -21.26 -14.02
CA THR A 261 15.11 -20.69 -13.05
C THR A 261 15.20 -21.48 -11.76
N GLY A 262 14.22 -22.36 -11.49
CA GLY A 262 14.06 -22.96 -10.17
C GLY A 262 13.87 -21.93 -9.04
N ALA A 263 13.78 -20.64 -9.37
CA ALA A 263 13.81 -19.53 -8.44
C ALA A 263 12.44 -19.37 -7.80
N ASP A 264 12.40 -19.59 -6.48
CA ASP A 264 11.19 -19.41 -5.67
C ASP A 264 10.92 -17.92 -5.38
N ASP A 265 11.92 -17.05 -5.60
CA ASP A 265 11.78 -15.60 -5.48
C ASP A 265 10.72 -15.08 -6.45
N GLY A 266 9.62 -14.56 -5.89
CA GLY A 266 8.52 -14.00 -6.66
C GLY A 266 7.51 -15.01 -7.20
N ALA A 267 7.63 -16.32 -6.90
CA ALA A 267 6.67 -17.33 -7.36
C ALA A 267 5.27 -17.14 -6.74
N SER A 268 5.21 -16.84 -5.44
CA SER A 268 3.96 -16.51 -4.74
C SER A 268 3.33 -15.21 -5.26
N GLU A 269 4.16 -14.20 -5.55
CA GLU A 269 3.69 -12.95 -6.16
C GLU A 269 3.15 -13.17 -7.58
N ALA A 270 3.87 -13.93 -8.40
CA ALA A 270 3.41 -14.29 -9.73
C ALA A 270 2.11 -15.10 -9.68
N ALA A 271 1.97 -16.02 -8.72
CA ALA A 271 0.75 -16.79 -8.52
C ALA A 271 -0.44 -15.92 -8.09
N PHE A 272 -0.22 -14.94 -7.19
CA PHE A 272 -1.25 -13.98 -6.78
C PHE A 272 -1.88 -13.26 -7.98
N TYR A 273 -1.05 -12.73 -8.89
CA TYR A 273 -1.56 -12.05 -10.08
C TYR A 273 -2.21 -13.01 -11.09
N ARG A 274 -1.71 -14.25 -11.19
CA ARG A 274 -2.27 -15.29 -12.06
C ARG A 274 -3.57 -15.91 -11.57
N ALA A 275 -3.90 -15.81 -10.29
CA ALA A 275 -5.10 -16.40 -9.68
C ALA A 275 -6.38 -16.09 -10.47
N SER A 276 -6.47 -14.87 -11.00
CA SER A 276 -7.59 -14.42 -11.81
C SER A 276 -7.74 -15.10 -13.17
N ALA A 277 -6.64 -15.56 -13.77
CA ALA A 277 -6.63 -16.20 -15.08
C ALA A 277 -6.67 -17.74 -14.97
N ASP A 278 -6.02 -18.31 -13.95
CA ASP A 278 -5.94 -19.75 -13.74
C ASP A 278 -5.73 -20.06 -12.24
N PRO A 279 -6.81 -20.12 -11.44
CA PRO A 279 -6.72 -20.29 -9.99
C PRO A 279 -6.12 -21.65 -9.59
N ASN A 280 -6.36 -22.70 -10.37
CA ASN A 280 -5.83 -24.04 -10.10
C ASN A 280 -4.30 -24.08 -10.25
N ARG A 281 -3.75 -23.47 -11.31
CA ARG A 281 -2.30 -23.39 -11.45
C ARG A 281 -1.68 -22.41 -10.46
N ALA A 282 -2.36 -21.33 -10.10
CA ALA A 282 -1.90 -20.43 -9.05
C ALA A 282 -1.79 -21.15 -7.70
N TRP A 283 -2.80 -21.95 -7.32
CA TRP A 283 -2.76 -22.80 -6.12
C TRP A 283 -1.50 -23.65 -6.07
N LEU A 284 -1.27 -24.45 -7.13
CA LEU A 284 -0.15 -25.39 -7.18
C LEU A 284 1.21 -24.69 -7.08
N LEU A 285 1.33 -23.49 -7.68
CA LEU A 285 2.53 -22.68 -7.57
C LEU A 285 2.76 -22.18 -6.14
N ILE A 286 1.70 -21.74 -5.44
CA ILE A 286 1.79 -21.26 -4.06
C ILE A 286 2.22 -22.39 -3.12
N GLU A 287 1.55 -23.54 -3.18
CA GLU A 287 1.89 -24.70 -2.32
C GLU A 287 3.32 -25.20 -2.58
N ARG A 288 3.74 -25.26 -3.86
CA ARG A 288 5.12 -25.66 -4.22
C ARG A 288 6.14 -24.65 -3.70
N SER A 289 5.87 -23.35 -3.84
CA SER A 289 6.74 -22.27 -3.35
C SER A 289 6.88 -22.33 -1.82
N LEU A 290 5.78 -22.57 -1.11
CA LEU A 290 5.78 -22.75 0.34
C LEU A 290 6.63 -23.96 0.76
N CYS A 291 6.42 -25.14 0.15
CA CYS A 291 7.17 -26.35 0.48
C CYS A 291 8.69 -26.13 0.36
N ARG A 292 9.14 -25.52 -0.75
CA ARG A 292 10.56 -25.24 -0.98
C ARG A 292 11.14 -24.17 -0.05
N ALA A 293 10.37 -23.13 0.26
CA ALA A 293 10.79 -22.13 1.24
C ALA A 293 11.03 -22.77 2.61
N LEU A 294 10.20 -23.74 3.00
CA LEU A 294 10.39 -24.50 4.25
C LEU A 294 11.61 -25.45 4.17
N GLU A 295 11.83 -26.11 3.03
CA GLU A 295 13.00 -26.98 2.81
C GLU A 295 14.34 -26.22 2.83
N SER A 296 14.36 -24.98 2.32
CA SER A 296 15.56 -24.13 2.27
C SER A 296 15.90 -23.44 3.59
N GLY A 297 15.10 -23.63 4.64
CA GLY A 297 15.32 -23.02 5.95
C GLY A 297 14.99 -21.53 6.01
N ALA A 298 14.18 -21.02 5.08
CA ALA A 298 13.67 -19.66 5.16
C ALA A 298 12.86 -19.45 6.45
N GLU A 299 12.75 -18.20 6.92
CA GLU A 299 11.96 -17.84 8.10
C GLU A 299 10.50 -18.30 7.89
N GLY A 300 10.14 -19.45 8.48
CA GLY A 300 8.90 -20.15 8.16
C GLY A 300 7.66 -19.27 8.34
N ALA A 301 7.67 -18.39 9.35
CA ALA A 301 6.60 -17.42 9.57
C ALA A 301 6.36 -16.49 8.36
N ARG A 302 7.43 -16.02 7.72
CA ARG A 302 7.34 -15.17 6.52
C ARG A 302 6.85 -15.96 5.31
N ALA A 303 7.29 -17.20 5.15
CA ALA A 303 6.82 -18.08 4.07
C ALA A 303 5.31 -18.35 4.17
N TYR A 304 4.81 -18.72 5.35
CA TYR A 304 3.39 -18.92 5.61
C TYR A 304 2.58 -17.64 5.40
N GLN A 305 3.04 -16.48 5.89
CA GLN A 305 2.34 -15.22 5.65
C GLN A 305 2.25 -14.87 4.16
N THR A 306 3.33 -15.10 3.41
CA THR A 306 3.39 -14.86 1.95
C THR A 306 2.44 -15.79 1.20
N ALA A 307 2.44 -17.07 1.54
CA ALA A 307 1.54 -18.05 0.96
C ALA A 307 0.07 -17.75 1.29
N ALA A 308 -0.24 -17.38 2.53
CA ALA A 308 -1.59 -16.99 2.96
C ALA A 308 -2.11 -15.82 2.12
N MET A 309 -1.31 -14.76 1.95
CA MET A 309 -1.74 -13.62 1.12
C MET A 309 -1.87 -13.95 -0.36
N ALA A 310 -0.95 -14.74 -0.92
CA ALA A 310 -1.04 -15.20 -2.30
C ALA A 310 -2.28 -16.07 -2.56
N MET A 311 -2.74 -16.80 -1.52
CA MET A 311 -3.90 -17.69 -1.58
C MET A 311 -5.24 -16.95 -1.49
N CYS A 312 -5.30 -15.72 -0.95
CA CYS A 312 -6.53 -14.92 -0.86
C CYS A 312 -7.38 -14.89 -2.15
N PRO A 313 -6.83 -14.55 -3.34
CA PRO A 313 -7.60 -14.52 -4.58
C PRO A 313 -7.91 -15.91 -5.17
N VAL A 314 -7.32 -16.98 -4.62
CA VAL A 314 -7.49 -18.37 -5.10
C VAL A 314 -8.50 -19.12 -4.23
N ASN A 315 -8.27 -19.15 -2.92
CA ASN A 315 -9.11 -19.81 -1.93
C ASN A 315 -8.92 -19.19 -0.55
N LEU A 316 -9.94 -18.46 -0.10
CA LEU A 316 -9.91 -17.75 1.17
C LEU A 316 -9.81 -18.69 2.38
N ASP A 317 -10.49 -19.84 2.36
CA ASP A 317 -10.46 -20.79 3.47
C ASP A 317 -9.04 -21.32 3.69
N ARG A 318 -8.37 -21.68 2.59
CA ARG A 318 -6.96 -22.11 2.62
C ARG A 318 -6.03 -20.99 3.06
N ALA A 319 -6.29 -19.74 2.66
CA ALA A 319 -5.52 -18.58 3.14
C ALA A 319 -5.61 -18.43 4.66
N VAL A 320 -6.81 -18.60 5.24
CA VAL A 320 -7.03 -18.56 6.70
C VAL A 320 -6.38 -19.75 7.40
N GLU A 321 -6.44 -20.96 6.81
CA GLU A 321 -5.72 -22.12 7.33
C GLU A 321 -4.21 -21.87 7.41
N LEU A 322 -3.60 -21.36 6.33
CA LEU A 322 -2.18 -21.01 6.30
C LEU A 322 -1.82 -19.94 7.33
N ALA A 323 -2.72 -18.98 7.59
CA ALA A 323 -2.52 -18.00 8.65
C ALA A 323 -2.54 -18.67 10.04
N ARG A 324 -3.44 -19.62 10.30
CA ARG A 324 -3.52 -20.32 11.60
C ARG A 324 -2.25 -21.11 11.94
N GLU A 325 -1.54 -21.61 10.94
CA GLU A 325 -0.23 -22.28 11.13
C GLU A 325 0.84 -21.37 11.76
N LEU A 326 0.60 -20.05 11.82
CA LEU A 326 1.47 -19.06 12.49
C LEU A 326 1.23 -18.97 14.01
N GLN A 327 0.07 -19.41 14.52
CA GLN A 327 -0.34 -19.21 15.92
C GLN A 327 0.61 -19.90 16.93
N GLY A 328 1.33 -20.94 16.52
CA GLY A 328 2.29 -21.68 17.35
C GLY A 328 3.77 -21.38 17.05
N ARG A 329 4.07 -20.44 16.15
CA ARG A 329 5.44 -20.16 15.66
C ARG A 329 5.99 -18.81 16.16
N GLU A 330 5.38 -18.24 17.19
CA GLU A 330 5.77 -16.97 17.79
C GLU A 330 6.99 -17.17 18.71
N GLU A 331 8.20 -16.93 18.20
CA GLU A 331 9.42 -16.82 19.04
C GLU A 331 9.77 -15.35 19.30
N GLY A 332 9.76 -14.95 20.58
CA GLY A 332 10.25 -13.65 21.06
C GLY A 332 9.26 -12.48 21.00
N ASP A 333 9.74 -11.28 21.37
CA ASP A 333 9.00 -10.00 21.51
C ASP A 333 8.46 -9.44 20.17
N ARG A 334 8.49 -10.24 19.09
CA ARG A 334 7.84 -9.93 17.81
C ARG A 334 6.40 -10.44 17.84
N THR A 335 5.55 -9.74 18.60
CA THR A 335 4.10 -9.95 18.59
C THR A 335 3.55 -10.01 17.16
N GLY A 336 2.83 -11.08 16.82
CA GLY A 336 1.66 -10.96 15.94
C GLY A 336 1.80 -11.36 14.47
N TRP A 337 2.63 -12.33 14.06
CA TRP A 337 2.61 -12.82 12.66
C TRP A 337 1.24 -13.37 12.25
N TYR A 338 0.57 -14.09 13.15
CA TYR A 338 -0.80 -14.56 12.98
C TYR A 338 -1.78 -13.38 12.84
N CYS A 339 -1.72 -12.42 13.77
CA CYS A 339 -2.55 -11.22 13.76
C CYS A 339 -2.35 -10.39 12.49
N GLU A 340 -1.10 -10.23 12.05
CA GLU A 340 -0.73 -9.53 10.82
C GLU A 340 -1.23 -10.26 9.58
N ALA A 341 -1.14 -11.60 9.53
CA ALA A 341 -1.70 -12.37 8.42
C ALA A 341 -3.23 -12.19 8.33
N LEU A 342 -3.94 -12.28 9.46
CA LEU A 342 -5.38 -12.03 9.51
C LEU A 342 -5.74 -10.58 9.16
N ARG A 343 -4.95 -9.60 9.61
CA ARG A 343 -5.12 -8.18 9.26
C ARG A 343 -5.04 -8.00 7.75
N LYS A 344 -4.04 -8.58 7.10
CA LYS A 344 -3.83 -8.47 5.65
C LYS A 344 -4.91 -9.19 4.84
N ILE A 345 -5.34 -10.38 5.28
CA ILE A 345 -6.50 -11.07 4.68
C ILE A 345 -7.75 -10.18 4.78
N SER A 346 -7.97 -9.57 5.95
CA SER A 346 -9.12 -8.67 6.17
C SER A 346 -9.03 -7.43 5.29
N GLN A 347 -7.85 -6.83 5.13
CA GLN A 347 -7.63 -5.71 4.21
C GLN A 347 -8.02 -6.10 2.79
N TRP A 348 -7.57 -7.24 2.29
CA TRP A 348 -7.96 -7.71 0.96
C TRP A 348 -9.48 -7.93 0.84
N LEU A 349 -10.13 -8.50 1.86
CA LEU A 349 -11.58 -8.72 1.88
C LEU A 349 -12.40 -7.42 1.89
N PHE A 350 -11.94 -6.37 2.56
CA PHE A 350 -12.64 -5.08 2.56
C PHE A 350 -12.19 -4.15 1.44
N ALA A 351 -11.20 -4.54 0.64
CA ALA A 351 -10.80 -3.84 -0.57
C ALA A 351 -11.88 -3.85 -1.65
N THR A 352 -12.01 -2.70 -2.31
CA THR A 352 -12.81 -2.57 -3.52
C THR A 352 -12.18 -3.39 -4.65
N GLY A 353 -12.97 -3.74 -5.67
CA GLY A 353 -12.47 -4.45 -6.85
C GLY A 353 -11.21 -3.81 -7.46
N PRO A 354 -11.21 -2.50 -7.74
CA PRO A 354 -10.04 -1.80 -8.29
C PRO A 354 -8.78 -1.93 -7.43
N ILE A 355 -8.89 -1.86 -6.11
CA ILE A 355 -7.73 -2.01 -5.20
C ILE A 355 -7.20 -3.44 -5.23
N ARG A 356 -8.08 -4.46 -5.22
CA ARG A 356 -7.66 -5.87 -5.34
C ARG A 356 -6.93 -6.17 -6.65
N GLU A 357 -7.23 -5.41 -7.71
CA GLU A 357 -6.68 -5.64 -9.05
C GLU A 357 -5.35 -4.92 -9.30
N THR A 358 -5.13 -3.77 -8.65
CA THR A 358 -4.02 -2.87 -8.98
C THR A 358 -2.96 -2.75 -7.88
N MET A 359 -3.31 -3.08 -6.63
CA MET A 359 -2.40 -2.93 -5.49
C MET A 359 -1.22 -3.90 -5.59
N PRO A 360 0.03 -3.42 -5.51
CA PRO A 360 1.23 -4.26 -5.54
C PRO A 360 1.25 -5.31 -4.43
N PHE A 361 1.69 -6.53 -4.75
CA PHE A 361 1.79 -7.65 -3.80
C PHE A 361 2.64 -7.32 -2.57
N ASP A 362 3.81 -6.71 -2.75
CA ASP A 362 4.67 -6.24 -1.66
C ASP A 362 3.99 -5.21 -0.74
N ARG A 363 3.08 -4.39 -1.30
CA ARG A 363 2.28 -3.44 -0.51
C ARG A 363 1.15 -4.11 0.26
N TRP A 364 0.67 -5.29 -0.14
CA TRP A 364 -0.17 -6.11 0.75
C TRP A 364 0.62 -6.65 1.95
N HIS A 365 1.95 -6.72 1.85
CA HIS A 365 2.83 -7.18 2.93
C HIS A 365 3.33 -6.07 3.86
N ALA A 366 3.18 -4.81 3.51
CA ALA A 366 3.71 -3.73 4.32
C ALA A 366 2.85 -3.47 5.57
N SER A 367 3.51 -3.08 6.67
CA SER A 367 2.81 -2.72 7.92
C SER A 367 2.22 -1.32 7.86
N ASP A 368 2.68 -0.50 6.90
CA ASP A 368 2.32 0.91 6.72
C ASP A 368 1.23 1.14 5.66
N THR A 369 0.63 0.09 5.10
CA THR A 369 -0.30 0.19 3.96
C THR A 369 -1.77 -0.05 4.28
N TRP A 370 -2.56 0.92 3.81
CA TRP A 370 -3.97 0.92 3.35
C TRP A 370 -5.14 0.66 4.34
N THR A 371 -6.20 1.44 4.06
CA THR A 371 -7.40 1.69 4.87
C THR A 371 -8.67 1.29 4.09
N PRO A 372 -9.56 0.43 4.62
CA PRO A 372 -10.74 -0.05 3.88
C PRO A 372 -11.78 0.98 3.41
N GLY A 373 -11.98 1.14 2.10
CA GLY A 373 -13.17 1.81 1.55
C GLY A 373 -13.03 3.29 1.16
N GLU A 374 -11.83 3.76 0.87
CA GLU A 374 -11.63 4.98 0.07
C GLU A 374 -11.40 4.60 -1.41
N GLU A 375 -11.98 5.38 -2.33
CA GLU A 375 -11.71 5.31 -3.78
C GLU A 375 -10.39 6.02 -4.18
N THR A 376 -9.66 6.55 -3.20
CA THR A 376 -8.49 7.40 -3.45
C THR A 376 -7.26 6.59 -3.85
N HIS A 377 -6.60 7.09 -4.89
CA HIS A 377 -5.45 6.50 -5.55
C HIS A 377 -4.18 6.59 -4.69
N TRP A 378 -3.48 5.47 -4.53
CA TRP A 378 -2.07 5.28 -4.11
C TRP A 378 -1.61 5.74 -2.72
#